data_AF-A0A7S0BS97-F1
#
_entry.id   AF-A0A7S0BS97-F1
#
_cell.length_a   1.000
_cell.length_b   1.000
_cell.length_c   1.000
_cell.angle_alpha   90.00
_cell.angle_beta   90.00
_cell.angle_gamma   90.00
#
_symmetry.space_group_name_H-M   'P 1'
#
loop_
_entity.id
_entity.type
_entity.pdbx_description
1 polymer ?
#
loop_
_entity_poly.entity_id
_entity_poly.type
_entity_poly.pdbx_seq_one_letter_code
_entity_poly.pdbx_strand_id
1 'polypeptide(L)'
;SDFVEFLEKQAGISSNGDGLDDMLKNGTIEELESELSDNVFVLEQLEAREKRLHQELESAQRLEIQWRERSQRAGLDSDAKKAAVNRAEAFSREQARDGNKLKQVVAMKEKQKISIDRIKAKLATMEGEAKAREDVRTAREVARNTVKEERERVKKDVEDELQRMKRELGL
;
A
#
# COMPACT_ATOMS: atom_id res chain seq x y z
N SER A 1 23.03 -4.88 -10.07
CA SER A 1 21.82 -5.65 -9.74
C SER A 1 20.92 -4.71 -8.97
N ASP A 2 19.93 -4.11 -9.65
CA ASP A 2 18.99 -3.14 -9.06
C ASP A 2 17.89 -3.89 -8.27
N PHE A 3 17.34 -3.31 -7.20
CA PHE A 3 16.30 -3.95 -6.37
C PHE A 3 15.07 -4.34 -7.18
N VAL A 4 14.74 -3.54 -8.20
CA VAL A 4 13.62 -3.84 -9.11
C VAL A 4 13.93 -5.02 -10.03
N GLU A 5 15.20 -5.21 -10.41
CA GLU A 5 15.66 -6.38 -11.17
C GLU A 5 15.54 -7.68 -10.36
N PHE A 6 15.63 -7.58 -9.03
CA PHE A 6 15.33 -8.68 -8.10
C PHE A 6 13.83 -8.94 -8.01
N LEU A 7 13.01 -7.88 -7.90
CA LEU A 7 11.55 -7.99 -7.90
C LEU A 7 10.99 -8.57 -9.21
N GLU A 8 11.54 -8.20 -10.36
CA GLU A 8 11.21 -8.76 -11.68
C GLU A 8 11.46 -10.28 -11.72
N LYS A 9 12.53 -10.77 -11.06
CA LYS A 9 12.86 -12.20 -10.95
C LYS A 9 11.94 -12.94 -9.97
N GLN A 10 11.56 -12.30 -8.86
CA GLN A 10 10.63 -12.86 -7.88
C GLN A 10 9.18 -12.87 -8.38
N ALA A 11 8.73 -11.87 -9.14
CA ALA A 11 7.38 -11.85 -9.71
C ALA A 11 7.13 -12.96 -10.75
N GLY A 12 8.20 -13.52 -11.33
CA GLY A 12 8.14 -14.75 -12.13
C GLY A 12 8.01 -16.05 -11.32
N ILE A 13 8.24 -15.98 -10.00
CA ILE A 13 8.13 -17.06 -9.03
C ILE A 13 7.00 -16.65 -8.07
N SER A 14 5.75 -16.78 -8.51
CA SER A 14 4.58 -16.36 -7.73
C SER A 14 4.67 -16.78 -6.25
N SER A 15 4.92 -15.83 -5.35
CA SER A 15 4.51 -15.97 -3.97
C SER A 15 2.99 -15.91 -3.99
N ASN A 16 2.36 -17.06 -3.78
CA ASN A 16 0.92 -17.18 -3.62
C ASN A 16 0.43 -16.07 -2.69
N GLY A 17 -0.69 -15.42 -3.05
CA GLY A 17 -1.34 -14.36 -2.28
C GLY A 17 -1.84 -14.78 -0.89
N ASP A 18 -1.35 -15.92 -0.37
CA ASP A 18 -1.67 -16.47 0.94
C ASP A 18 -1.18 -15.58 2.08
N GLY A 19 -0.04 -14.88 1.91
CA GLY A 19 0.53 -14.02 2.96
C GLY A 19 -0.32 -12.78 3.27
N LEU A 20 -0.75 -12.05 2.23
CA LEU A 20 -1.57 -10.85 2.41
C LEU A 20 -2.96 -11.20 2.95
N ASP A 21 -3.58 -12.25 2.42
CA ASP A 21 -4.93 -12.65 2.86
C ASP A 21 -4.96 -13.13 4.31
N ASP A 22 -3.91 -13.80 4.79
CA ASP A 22 -3.79 -14.20 6.19
C ASP A 22 -3.57 -12.96 7.09
N MET A 23 -2.70 -12.04 6.67
CA MET A 23 -2.46 -10.81 7.43
C MET A 23 -3.67 -9.87 7.48
N LEU A 24 -4.46 -9.77 6.40
CA LEU A 24 -5.71 -9.00 6.42
C LEU A 24 -6.78 -9.60 7.36
N LYS A 25 -6.71 -10.90 7.66
CA LYS A 25 -7.63 -11.58 8.58
C LYS A 25 -7.16 -11.46 10.03
N ASN A 26 -5.88 -11.71 10.27
CA ASN A 26 -5.34 -11.97 11.60
C ASN A 26 -4.35 -10.88 12.09
N GLY A 27 -3.89 -10.01 11.19
CA GLY A 27 -2.89 -8.99 11.49
C GLY A 27 -3.42 -7.90 12.42
N THR A 28 -2.51 -7.38 13.22
CA THR A 28 -2.70 -6.20 14.06
C THR A 28 -2.66 -4.91 13.23
N ILE A 29 -3.08 -3.79 13.83
CA ILE A 29 -3.00 -2.47 13.18
C ILE A 29 -1.53 -2.15 12.84
N GLU A 30 -0.61 -2.36 13.78
CA GLU A 30 0.82 -2.08 13.60
C GLU A 30 1.44 -2.91 12.47
N GLU A 31 1.10 -4.20 12.37
CA GLU A 31 1.58 -5.07 11.28
C GLU A 31 1.06 -4.61 9.92
N LEU A 32 -0.22 -4.22 9.85
CA LEU A 32 -0.83 -3.72 8.61
C LEU A 32 -0.28 -2.34 8.21
N GLU A 33 0.04 -1.46 9.17
CA GLU A 33 0.71 -0.18 8.91
C GLU A 33 2.15 -0.39 8.40
N SER A 34 2.87 -1.34 8.98
CA SER A 34 4.22 -1.73 8.50
C SER A 34 4.17 -2.27 7.08
N GLU A 35 3.26 -3.20 6.80
CA GLU A 35 3.09 -3.74 5.45
C GLU A 35 2.66 -2.65 4.45
N LEU A 36 1.76 -1.76 4.86
CA LEU A 36 1.35 -0.63 4.02
C LEU A 36 2.56 0.23 3.64
N SER A 37 3.43 0.54 4.60
CA SER A 37 4.67 1.29 4.36
C SER A 37 5.57 0.57 3.36
N ASP A 38 5.76 -0.74 3.52
CA ASP A 38 6.58 -1.55 2.62
C ASP A 38 5.99 -1.62 1.20
N ASN A 39 4.67 -1.81 1.06
CA ASN A 39 4.00 -1.83 -0.24
C ASN A 39 4.07 -0.46 -0.94
N VAL A 40 3.91 0.64 -0.19
CA VAL A 40 4.07 2.00 -0.71
C VAL A 40 5.50 2.23 -1.19
N PHE A 41 6.51 1.83 -0.41
CA PHE A 41 7.91 1.92 -0.82
C PHE A 41 8.17 1.13 -2.12
N VAL A 42 7.67 -0.11 -2.21
CA VAL A 42 7.80 -0.92 -3.42
C VAL A 42 7.11 -0.26 -4.61
N LEU A 43 5.93 0.33 -4.41
CA LEU A 43 5.21 1.07 -5.46
C LEU A 43 6.04 2.24 -5.99
N GLU A 44 6.65 3.04 -5.12
CA GLU A 44 7.51 4.17 -5.51
C GLU A 44 8.73 3.68 -6.32
N GLN A 45 9.34 2.56 -5.94
CA GLN A 45 10.45 1.97 -6.69
C GLN A 45 10.02 1.49 -8.09
N LEU A 46 8.82 0.91 -8.20
CA LEU A 46 8.25 0.48 -9.49
C LEU A 46 7.94 1.67 -10.40
N GLU A 47 7.37 2.76 -9.86
CA GLU A 47 7.12 3.99 -10.62
C GLU A 47 8.43 4.64 -11.11
N ALA A 48 9.46 4.67 -10.26
CA ALA A 48 10.78 5.15 -10.64
C ALA A 48 11.42 4.27 -11.74
N ARG A 49 11.22 2.95 -11.70
CA ARG A 49 11.71 2.04 -12.75
C ARG A 49 10.95 2.19 -14.05
N GLU A 50 9.62 2.30 -14.00
CA GLU A 50 8.77 2.53 -15.17
C GLU A 50 9.21 3.80 -15.92
N LYS A 51 9.44 4.89 -15.18
CA LYS A 51 9.96 6.14 -15.75
C LYS A 51 11.32 5.95 -16.42
N ARG A 52 12.24 5.21 -15.79
CA ARG A 52 13.56 4.90 -16.36
C ARG A 52 13.44 4.05 -17.64
N LEU A 53 12.60 3.01 -17.63
CA LEU A 53 12.36 2.15 -18.80
C LEU A 53 11.76 2.94 -19.98
N HIS A 54 10.87 3.90 -19.72
CA HIS A 54 10.38 4.80 -20.77
C HIS A 54 11.50 5.63 -21.39
N GLN A 55 12.40 6.20 -20.57
CA GLN A 55 13.55 6.96 -21.05
C GLN A 55 14.55 6.09 -21.85
N GLU A 56 14.79 4.86 -21.38
CA GLU A 56 15.63 3.85 -22.05
C GLU A 56 15.04 3.50 -23.42
N LEU A 57 13.72 3.24 -23.50
CA LEU A 57 13.00 2.98 -24.74
C LEU A 57 13.07 4.14 -25.73
N GLU A 58 12.79 5.37 -25.28
CA GLU A 58 12.87 6.56 -26.13
C GLU A 58 14.30 6.81 -26.65
N SER A 59 15.31 6.53 -25.81
CA SER A 59 16.72 6.62 -26.20
C SER A 59 17.08 5.59 -27.26
N ALA A 60 16.71 4.32 -27.04
CA ALA A 60 16.97 3.23 -27.98
C ALA A 60 16.23 3.42 -29.31
N GLN A 61 14.99 3.94 -29.28
CA GLN A 61 14.22 4.27 -30.48
C GLN A 61 14.89 5.39 -31.29
N ARG A 62 15.35 6.45 -30.63
CA ARG A 62 16.09 7.54 -31.30
C ARG A 62 17.38 7.01 -31.95
N LEU A 63 18.13 6.18 -31.25
CA LEU A 63 19.37 5.59 -31.77
C LEU A 63 19.09 4.63 -32.93
N GLU A 64 18.05 3.81 -32.86
CA GLU A 64 17.64 2.96 -33.97
C GLU A 64 17.36 3.79 -35.23
N ILE A 65 16.56 4.86 -35.11
CA ILE A 65 16.23 5.74 -36.23
C ILE A 65 17.51 6.35 -36.83
N GLN A 66 18.42 6.86 -35.99
CA GLN A 66 19.70 7.40 -36.45
C GLN A 66 20.55 6.36 -37.21
N TRP A 67 20.60 5.11 -36.74
CA TRP A 67 21.35 4.05 -37.44
C TRP A 67 20.67 3.59 -38.72
N ARG A 68 19.34 3.60 -38.79
CA ARG A 68 18.57 3.38 -40.03
C ARG A 68 18.84 4.48 -41.05
N GLU A 69 18.85 5.74 -40.64
CA GLU A 69 19.20 6.85 -41.55
C GLU A 69 20.65 6.75 -42.03
N ARG A 70 21.59 6.38 -41.15
CA ARG A 70 22.99 6.16 -41.54
C ARG A 70 23.13 5.04 -42.56
N SER A 71 22.37 3.96 -42.44
CA SER A 71 22.42 2.86 -43.42
C SER A 71 21.87 3.28 -44.79
N GLN A 72 20.88 4.17 -44.82
CA GLN A 72 20.38 4.76 -46.07
C GLN A 72 21.40 5.70 -46.71
N ARG A 73 22.13 6.48 -45.90
CA ARG A 73 23.15 7.44 -46.36
C ARG A 73 24.49 6.79 -46.75
N ALA A 74 24.75 5.55 -46.34
CA ALA A 74 26.00 4.84 -46.65
C ALA A 74 26.22 4.57 -48.16
N GLY A 75 25.22 4.79 -49.01
CA GLY A 75 25.37 4.71 -50.46
C GLY A 75 25.77 3.31 -50.95
N LEU A 76 26.87 3.23 -51.70
CA LEU A 76 27.42 1.97 -52.25
C LEU A 76 28.40 1.25 -51.31
N ASP A 77 28.76 1.85 -50.17
CA ASP A 77 29.62 1.19 -49.17
C ASP A 77 28.81 0.10 -48.45
N SER A 78 28.92 -1.12 -48.99
CA SER A 78 28.22 -2.30 -48.50
C SER A 78 28.55 -2.61 -47.04
N ASP A 79 29.80 -2.39 -46.61
CA ASP A 79 30.24 -2.73 -45.26
C ASP A 79 29.73 -1.71 -44.25
N ALA A 80 29.81 -0.42 -44.58
CA ALA A 80 29.23 0.64 -43.74
C ALA A 80 27.70 0.51 -43.63
N LYS A 81 27.02 0.17 -44.73
CA LYS A 81 25.58 -0.09 -44.75
C LYS A 81 25.22 -1.28 -43.85
N LYS A 82 25.91 -2.40 -43.98
CA LYS A 82 25.68 -3.62 -43.18
C LYS A 82 25.92 -3.36 -41.69
N ALA A 83 27.00 -2.66 -41.34
CA ALA A 83 27.30 -2.29 -39.96
C ALA A 83 26.21 -1.39 -39.34
N ALA A 84 25.69 -0.42 -40.11
CA ALA A 84 24.62 0.45 -39.66
C ALA A 84 23.28 -0.29 -39.47
N VAL A 85 22.92 -1.21 -40.38
CA VAL A 85 21.74 -2.08 -40.24
C VAL A 85 21.87 -2.96 -38.98
N ASN A 86 23.00 -3.62 -38.78
CA ASN A 86 23.23 -4.48 -37.61
C ASN A 86 23.07 -3.70 -36.29
N ARG A 87 23.53 -2.44 -36.24
CA ARG A 87 23.34 -1.57 -35.07
C ARG A 87 21.88 -1.19 -34.87
N ALA A 88 21.15 -0.82 -35.93
CA ALA A 88 19.72 -0.54 -35.83
C ALA A 88 18.94 -1.76 -35.32
N GLU A 89 19.23 -2.97 -35.82
CA GLU A 89 18.62 -4.21 -35.34
C GLU A 89 18.97 -4.51 -33.88
N ALA A 90 20.19 -4.19 -33.43
CA ALA A 90 20.58 -4.32 -32.03
C ALA A 90 19.70 -3.44 -31.12
N PHE A 91 19.50 -2.17 -31.46
CA PHE A 91 18.61 -1.27 -30.72
C PHE A 91 17.13 -1.69 -30.81
N SER A 92 16.70 -2.26 -31.93
CA SER A 92 15.34 -2.83 -32.05
C SER A 92 15.13 -4.02 -31.09
N ARG A 93 16.12 -4.90 -30.97
CA ARG A 93 16.09 -6.01 -30.00
C ARG A 93 16.13 -5.51 -28.54
N GLU A 94 16.89 -4.45 -28.27
CA GLU A 94 16.93 -3.80 -26.96
C GLU A 94 15.55 -3.22 -26.59
N GLN A 95 14.93 -2.46 -27.50
CA GLN A 95 13.56 -1.96 -27.31
C GLN A 95 12.55 -3.08 -27.03
N ALA A 96 12.64 -4.21 -27.74
CA ALA A 96 11.76 -5.35 -27.47
C ALA A 96 11.95 -5.93 -26.07
N ARG A 97 13.20 -6.00 -25.57
CA ARG A 97 13.51 -6.46 -24.21
C ARG A 97 12.99 -5.49 -23.16
N ASP A 98 13.26 -4.20 -23.31
CA ASP A 98 12.85 -3.19 -22.34
C ASP A 98 11.33 -2.96 -22.36
N GLY A 99 10.69 -3.12 -23.53
CA GLY A 99 9.23 -3.13 -23.64
C GLY A 99 8.58 -4.30 -22.89
N ASN A 100 9.22 -5.47 -22.86
CA ASN A 100 8.75 -6.59 -22.05
C ASN A 100 8.92 -6.35 -20.55
N LYS A 101 10.06 -5.78 -20.13
CA LYS A 101 10.27 -5.37 -18.73
C LYS A 101 9.26 -4.33 -18.30
N LEU A 102 8.98 -3.34 -19.15
CA LEU A 102 7.98 -2.29 -18.88
C LEU A 102 6.60 -2.90 -18.61
N LYS A 103 6.16 -3.85 -19.44
CA LYS A 103 4.89 -4.56 -19.23
C LYS A 103 4.86 -5.28 -17.87
N GLN A 104 5.97 -5.89 -17.46
CA GLN A 104 6.08 -6.55 -16.17
C GLN A 104 5.99 -5.55 -15.02
N VAL A 105 6.75 -4.46 -15.08
CA VAL A 105 6.73 -3.39 -14.06
C VAL A 105 5.32 -2.79 -13.92
N VAL A 106 4.65 -2.50 -15.03
CA VAL A 106 3.27 -1.98 -15.03
C VAL A 106 2.31 -2.96 -14.36
N ALA A 107 2.41 -4.25 -14.68
CA ALA A 107 1.57 -5.29 -14.06
C ALA A 107 1.84 -5.43 -12.56
N MET A 108 3.11 -5.33 -12.13
CA MET A 108 3.48 -5.35 -10.71
C MET A 108 2.96 -4.12 -9.97
N LYS A 109 3.05 -2.93 -10.59
CA LYS A 109 2.53 -1.68 -10.04
C LYS A 109 1.04 -1.79 -9.75
N GLU A 110 0.27 -2.36 -10.68
CA GLU A 110 -1.17 -2.53 -10.51
C GLU A 110 -1.50 -3.50 -9.36
N LYS A 111 -0.76 -4.61 -9.25
CA LYS A 111 -0.90 -5.54 -8.11
C LYS A 111 -0.61 -4.85 -6.77
N GLN A 112 0.43 -4.02 -6.71
CA GLN A 112 0.79 -3.28 -5.50
C GLN A 112 -0.29 -2.26 -5.12
N LYS A 113 -0.87 -1.54 -6.08
CA LYS A 113 -2.01 -0.63 -5.82
C LYS A 113 -3.20 -1.36 -5.21
N ILE A 114 -3.57 -2.51 -5.78
CA ILE A 114 -4.65 -3.34 -5.25
C ILE A 114 -4.33 -3.80 -3.82
N SER A 115 -3.09 -4.23 -3.55
CA SER A 115 -2.64 -4.61 -2.20
C SER A 115 -2.81 -3.46 -1.21
N ILE A 116 -2.29 -2.28 -1.55
CA ILE A 116 -2.37 -1.05 -0.76
C ILE A 116 -3.82 -0.68 -0.44
N ASP A 117 -4.71 -0.71 -1.44
CA ASP A 117 -6.11 -0.36 -1.24
C ASP A 117 -6.82 -1.34 -0.30
N ARG A 118 -6.50 -2.63 -0.39
CA ARG A 118 -7.02 -3.65 0.54
C ARG A 118 -6.54 -3.44 1.97
N ILE A 119 -5.26 -3.14 2.16
CA ILE A 119 -4.69 -2.86 3.49
C ILE A 119 -5.32 -1.60 4.09
N LYS A 120 -5.43 -0.51 3.32
CA LYS A 120 -6.09 0.73 3.76
C LYS A 120 -7.54 0.52 4.17
N ALA A 121 -8.30 -0.25 3.38
CA ALA A 121 -9.69 -0.57 3.71
C ALA A 121 -9.80 -1.37 5.01
N LYS A 122 -8.88 -2.31 5.25
CA LYS A 122 -8.84 -3.09 6.49
C LYS A 122 -8.49 -2.22 7.69
N LEU A 123 -7.47 -1.38 7.58
CA LEU A 123 -7.08 -0.43 8.63
C LEU A 123 -8.25 0.47 9.03
N ALA A 124 -8.92 1.09 8.05
CA ALA A 124 -10.08 1.94 8.31
C ALA A 124 -11.22 1.20 9.04
N THR A 125 -11.41 -0.09 8.74
CA THR A 125 -12.39 -0.94 9.44
C THR A 125 -11.97 -1.17 10.90
N MET A 126 -10.70 -1.51 11.14
CA MET A 126 -10.18 -1.78 12.48
C MET A 126 -10.19 -0.53 13.38
N GLU A 127 -9.84 0.63 12.83
CA GLU A 127 -9.93 1.91 13.53
C GLU A 127 -11.38 2.25 13.91
N GLY A 128 -12.32 2.03 12.98
CA GLY A 128 -13.76 2.21 13.22
C GLY A 128 -14.28 1.29 14.33
N GLU A 129 -13.87 0.02 14.33
CA GLU A 129 -14.20 -0.93 15.40
C GLU A 129 -13.59 -0.54 16.74
N ALA A 130 -12.33 -0.09 16.76
CA ALA A 130 -11.65 0.37 17.96
C ALA A 130 -12.39 1.55 18.59
N LYS A 131 -12.77 2.54 17.77
CA LYS A 131 -13.56 3.70 18.20
C LYS A 131 -14.93 3.29 18.75
N ALA A 132 -15.66 2.42 18.05
CA ALA A 132 -16.95 1.94 18.53
C ALA A 132 -16.85 1.22 19.89
N ARG A 133 -15.78 0.45 20.13
CA ARG A 133 -15.52 -0.20 21.42
C ARG A 133 -15.22 0.83 22.52
N GLU A 134 -14.48 1.88 22.21
CA GLU A 134 -14.19 2.98 23.13
C GLU A 134 -15.46 3.75 23.50
N ASP A 135 -16.32 4.07 22.53
CA ASP A 135 -17.61 4.73 22.75
C ASP A 135 -18.50 3.91 23.69
N VAL A 136 -18.59 2.59 23.46
CA VAL A 136 -19.36 1.67 24.32
C VAL A 136 -18.77 1.61 25.74
N ARG A 137 -17.44 1.60 25.86
CA ARG A 137 -16.77 1.62 27.17
C ARG A 137 -17.10 2.90 27.93
N THR A 138 -17.00 4.05 27.25
CA THR A 138 -17.29 5.37 27.81
C THR A 138 -18.75 5.46 28.25
N ALA A 139 -19.70 5.03 27.42
CA ALA A 139 -21.11 5.01 27.76
C ALA A 139 -21.41 4.11 28.99
N ARG A 140 -20.75 2.95 29.09
CA ARG A 140 -20.86 2.06 30.26
C ARG A 140 -20.29 2.70 31.53
N GLU A 141 -19.19 3.43 31.42
CA GLU A 141 -18.59 4.14 32.55
C GLU A 141 -19.48 5.28 33.04
N VAL A 142 -20.04 6.08 32.13
CA VAL A 142 -21.04 7.11 32.46
C VAL A 142 -22.24 6.49 33.15
N ALA A 143 -22.81 5.42 32.60
CA ALA A 143 -23.95 4.74 33.22
C ALA A 143 -23.64 4.23 34.64
N ARG A 144 -22.44 3.67 34.87
CA ARG A 144 -22.00 3.24 36.20
C ARG A 144 -21.86 4.41 37.17
N ASN A 145 -21.30 5.53 36.71
CA ASN A 145 -21.13 6.73 37.53
C ASN A 145 -22.49 7.33 37.90
N THR A 146 -23.44 7.43 36.95
CA THR A 146 -24.80 7.90 37.23
C THR A 146 -25.52 7.01 38.24
N VAL A 147 -25.44 5.68 38.11
CA VAL A 147 -26.04 4.74 39.09
C VAL A 147 -25.40 4.90 40.47
N LYS A 148 -24.08 5.13 40.54
CA LYS A 148 -23.38 5.35 41.81
C LYS A 148 -23.82 6.66 42.48
N GLU A 149 -23.93 7.75 41.70
CA GLU A 149 -24.42 9.03 42.18
C GLU A 149 -25.87 8.94 42.67
N GLU A 150 -26.74 8.25 41.94
CA GLU A 150 -28.12 8.00 42.36
C GLU A 150 -28.17 7.23 43.68
N ARG A 151 -27.33 6.18 43.82
CA ARG A 151 -27.27 5.39 45.04
C ARG A 151 -26.82 6.21 46.25
N GLU A 152 -25.80 7.07 46.09
CA GLU A 152 -25.35 7.96 47.17
C GLU A 152 -26.41 9.01 47.51
N ARG A 153 -27.13 9.56 46.52
CA ARG A 153 -28.26 10.45 46.74
C ARG A 153 -29.37 9.76 47.53
N VAL A 154 -29.85 8.60 47.09
CA VAL A 154 -30.90 7.84 47.78
C VAL A 154 -30.47 7.48 49.20
N LYS A 155 -29.21 7.07 49.40
CA LYS A 155 -28.67 6.77 50.73
C LYS A 155 -28.73 7.99 51.64
N LYS A 156 -28.34 9.17 51.15
CA LYS A 156 -28.41 10.42 51.89
C LYS A 156 -29.86 10.80 52.21
N ASP A 157 -30.77 10.70 51.24
CA ASP A 157 -32.19 11.00 51.45
C ASP A 157 -32.79 10.12 52.56
N VAL A 158 -32.45 8.81 52.56
CA VAL A 158 -32.84 7.88 53.64
C VAL A 158 -32.22 8.27 54.99
N GLU A 159 -30.95 8.65 55.03
CA GLU A 159 -30.29 9.10 56.27
C GLU A 159 -30.93 10.38 56.84
N ASP A 160 -31.23 11.35 55.97
CA ASP A 160 -31.88 12.61 56.34
C ASP A 160 -33.32 12.37 56.84
N GLU A 161 -34.07 11.48 56.19
CA GLU A 161 -35.42 11.12 56.61
C GLU A 161 -35.45 10.35 57.93
N LEU A 162 -34.51 9.41 58.13
CA LEU A 162 -34.32 8.72 59.41
C LEU A 162 -33.99 9.71 60.54
N GLN A 163 -33.16 10.72 60.27
CA GLN A 163 -32.88 11.77 61.25
C GLN A 163 -34.11 12.62 61.56
N ARG A 164 -34.92 12.96 60.55
CA ARG A 164 -36.17 13.70 60.75
C ARG A 164 -37.13 12.90 61.63
N MET A 165 -37.34 11.62 61.33
CA MET A 165 -38.22 10.75 62.13
C MET A 165 -37.76 10.60 63.58
N LYS A 166 -36.45 10.50 63.83
CA LYS A 166 -35.91 10.49 65.21
C LYS A 166 -36.30 11.74 65.98
N ARG A 167 -36.09 12.93 65.38
CA ARG A 167 -36.46 14.22 65.98
C ARG A 167 -37.97 14.30 66.28
N GLU A 168 -38.81 13.83 65.34
CA GLU A 168 -40.27 13.85 65.50
C GLU A 168 -40.76 12.88 66.60
N LEU A 169 -40.05 11.77 66.84
CA LEU A 169 -40.36 10.79 67.88
C LEU A 169 -39.78 11.14 69.26
N GLY A 170 -39.02 12.24 69.39
CA GLY A 170 -38.42 12.66 70.66
C GLY A 170 -37.24 11.80 71.12
N LEU A 171 -36.57 11.12 70.18
CA LEU A 171 -35.30 10.39 70.34
C LEU A 171 -34.14 11.17 69.73
#